data_AF-A0A945NNG0-F1
#
_entry.id   AF-A0A945NNG0-F1
#
_cell.length_a   1.000
_cell.length_b   1.000
_cell.length_c   1.000
_cell.angle_alpha   90.00
_cell.angle_beta   90.00
_cell.angle_gamma   90.00
#
_symmetry.space_group_name_H-M   'P 1'
#
loop_
_entity.id
_entity.type
_entity.pdbx_description
1 polymer ?
#
loop_
_entity_poly.entity_id
_entity_poly.type
_entity_poly.pdbx_seq_one_letter_code
_entity_poly.pdbx_strand_id
1 'polypeptide(L)'
;MVDQKQKKFLLSENDIPKQWYNVSADLPTPLSPPLHPGTLEPAGPADLAPLFPTELIMQEVSQDRWIDIPDPVREMYRMWRPTPLIRATGLEKALGTPAKIFYKYEGVSAVGSHKPNTAIPQAYYNKIAGTKRIVTETGAGQWGSALSYACQQFGIEAKVYMVKASFNQKPYRKSMMQTFGGTVTASPSEETEAGRSILEGDPNSPGSLGIAISEAVEIAAQNDDTKYSLGSVLNHVLMHQTVIGQEAILQMEMADAYPDIVIGCAGGGSNLAGISFPFIADKLAGKTN
;
A
#
# COMPACT_ATOMS: atom_id res chain seq x y z
N MET A 1 -29.16 4.82 21.54
CA MET A 1 -28.42 5.73 22.44
C MET A 1 -26.97 5.29 22.43
N VAL A 2 -26.05 6.12 21.93
CA VAL A 2 -24.61 5.79 21.95
C VAL A 2 -24.13 5.85 23.40
N ASP A 3 -23.55 4.75 23.89
CA ASP A 3 -22.90 4.73 25.20
C ASP A 3 -21.72 5.72 25.19
N GLN A 4 -21.77 6.78 25.99
CA GLN A 4 -20.69 7.77 26.09
C GLN A 4 -19.34 7.15 26.53
N LYS A 5 -19.35 5.91 27.03
CA LYS A 5 -18.14 5.16 27.39
C LYS A 5 -17.59 4.29 26.25
N GLN A 6 -18.31 4.13 25.13
CA GLN A 6 -17.84 3.34 24.00
C GLN A 6 -16.61 4.00 23.36
N LYS A 7 -15.49 3.27 23.36
CA LYS A 7 -14.22 3.74 22.79
C LYS A 7 -13.87 3.10 21.46
N LYS A 8 -14.37 1.90 21.18
CA LYS A 8 -14.02 1.13 19.98
C LYS A 8 -15.28 0.87 19.16
N PHE A 9 -15.18 1.09 17.86
CA PHE A 9 -16.22 0.84 16.88
C PHE A 9 -15.69 -0.26 15.96
N LEU A 10 -16.27 -1.45 16.07
CA LEU A 10 -15.82 -2.66 15.40
C LEU A 10 -16.87 -3.08 14.38
N LEU A 11 -16.43 -3.31 13.16
CA LEU A 11 -17.24 -3.96 12.14
C LEU A 11 -16.94 -5.46 12.14
N SER A 12 -17.85 -6.24 11.58
CA SER A 12 -17.66 -7.67 11.36
C SER A 12 -16.95 -7.95 10.04
N GLU A 13 -16.47 -9.17 9.83
CA GLU A 13 -15.86 -9.60 8.56
C GLU A 13 -16.86 -9.56 7.38
N ASN A 14 -18.17 -9.50 7.66
CA ASN A 14 -19.19 -9.33 6.62
C ASN A 14 -19.24 -7.90 6.06
N ASP A 15 -18.70 -6.94 6.80
CA ASP A 15 -18.67 -5.51 6.44
C ASP A 15 -17.39 -5.14 5.66
N ILE A 16 -16.49 -6.10 5.41
CA ILE A 16 -15.33 -5.89 4.53
C ILE A 16 -15.86 -5.42 3.17
N PRO A 17 -15.38 -4.28 2.64
CA PRO A 17 -15.83 -3.76 1.35
C PRO A 17 -15.80 -4.83 0.25
N LYS A 18 -16.74 -4.73 -0.68
CA LYS A 18 -16.82 -5.60 -1.86
C LYS A 18 -16.06 -5.01 -3.06
N GLN A 19 -15.86 -3.71 -3.06
CA GLN A 19 -15.25 -2.95 -4.14
C GLN A 19 -14.30 -1.91 -3.55
N TRP A 20 -13.18 -1.66 -4.21
CA TRP A 20 -12.35 -0.49 -3.93
C TRP A 20 -12.92 0.74 -4.64
N TYR A 21 -12.72 1.91 -4.02
CA TYR A 21 -13.05 3.20 -4.60
C TYR A 21 -11.88 3.74 -5.44
N ASN A 22 -12.14 4.12 -6.68
CA ASN A 22 -11.19 4.75 -7.57
C ASN A 22 -11.51 6.25 -7.70
N VAL A 23 -10.66 7.10 -7.11
CA VAL A 23 -10.85 8.56 -7.15
C VAL A 23 -10.78 9.14 -8.56
N SER A 24 -10.06 8.49 -9.48
CA SER A 24 -9.86 8.99 -10.84
C SER A 24 -11.19 9.23 -11.59
N ALA A 25 -12.22 8.44 -11.27
CA ALA A 25 -13.56 8.57 -11.85
C ALA A 25 -14.28 9.88 -11.47
N ASP A 26 -13.87 10.52 -10.37
CA ASP A 26 -14.56 11.67 -9.78
C ASP A 26 -13.67 12.93 -9.72
N LEU A 27 -12.42 12.86 -10.18
CA LEU A 27 -11.56 14.04 -10.27
C LEU A 27 -12.10 15.03 -11.31
N PRO A 28 -12.08 16.36 -11.01
CA PRO A 28 -12.60 17.37 -11.94
C PRO A 28 -11.78 17.47 -13.24
N THR A 29 -10.49 17.13 -13.15
CA THR A 29 -9.57 17.04 -14.29
C THR A 29 -8.89 15.68 -14.24
N PRO A 30 -8.81 14.95 -15.38
CA PRO A 30 -8.06 13.70 -15.44
C PRO A 30 -6.61 13.86 -14.99
N LEU A 31 -6.06 12.80 -14.41
CA LEU A 31 -4.64 12.75 -14.07
C LEU A 31 -3.80 12.76 -15.34
N SER A 32 -2.68 13.49 -15.32
CA SER A 32 -1.69 13.40 -16.39
C SER A 32 -1.12 11.98 -16.45
N PRO A 33 -0.96 11.41 -17.66
CA PRO A 33 -0.35 10.10 -17.80
C PRO A 33 1.11 10.12 -17.35
N PRO A 34 1.67 9.00 -16.87
CA PRO A 34 3.10 8.87 -16.69
C PRO A 34 3.81 9.05 -18.04
N LEU A 35 5.05 9.55 -18.02
CA LEU A 35 5.87 9.71 -19.22
C LEU A 35 6.90 8.59 -19.33
N HIS A 36 7.14 8.11 -20.55
CA HIS A 36 8.19 7.14 -20.82
C HIS A 36 9.56 7.81 -20.62
N PRO A 37 10.47 7.22 -19.81
CA PRO A 37 11.67 7.93 -19.35
C PRO A 37 12.68 8.25 -20.46
N GLY A 38 12.64 7.52 -21.58
CA GLY A 38 13.55 7.76 -22.71
C GLY A 38 13.00 8.71 -23.78
N THR A 39 11.68 8.75 -23.97
CA THR A 39 11.04 9.53 -25.06
C THR A 39 10.33 10.77 -24.54
N LEU A 40 10.01 10.82 -23.25
CA LEU A 40 9.22 11.86 -22.58
C LEU A 40 7.78 12.00 -23.09
N GLU A 41 7.33 11.05 -23.89
CA GLU A 41 5.94 10.94 -24.35
C GLU A 41 5.10 10.15 -23.34
N PRO A 42 3.75 10.29 -23.32
CA PRO A 42 2.88 9.49 -22.47
C PRO A 42 3.14 7.98 -22.59
N ALA A 43 3.45 7.34 -21.48
CA ALA A 43 3.69 5.91 -21.40
C ALA A 43 2.38 5.13 -21.54
N GLY A 44 2.41 4.06 -22.33
CA GLY A 44 1.30 3.14 -22.54
C GLY A 44 1.43 1.84 -21.74
N PRO A 45 0.42 0.96 -21.79
CA PRO A 45 0.44 -0.35 -21.14
C PRO A 45 1.67 -1.21 -21.48
N ALA A 46 2.16 -1.13 -22.72
CA ALA A 46 3.33 -1.86 -23.17
C ALA A 46 4.62 -1.45 -22.44
N ASP A 47 4.75 -0.18 -22.06
CA ASP A 47 5.91 0.34 -21.32
C ASP A 47 5.94 -0.15 -19.87
N LEU A 48 4.78 -0.54 -19.33
CA LEU A 48 4.61 -1.03 -17.97
C LEU A 48 4.67 -2.57 -17.87
N ALA A 49 4.44 -3.27 -18.99
CA ALA A 49 4.38 -4.74 -19.04
C ALA A 49 5.64 -5.47 -18.55
N PRO A 50 6.87 -4.94 -18.70
CA PRO A 50 8.05 -5.53 -18.08
C PRO A 50 7.94 -5.59 -16.56
N LEU A 51 7.30 -4.59 -15.94
CA LEU A 51 7.27 -4.41 -14.49
C LEU A 51 6.04 -5.01 -13.83
N PHE A 52 4.88 -4.91 -14.47
CA PHE A 52 3.60 -5.26 -13.85
C PHE A 52 2.80 -6.28 -14.68
N PRO A 53 2.00 -7.16 -14.04
CA PRO A 53 1.02 -7.97 -14.74
C PRO A 53 -0.10 -7.09 -15.33
N THR A 54 -0.71 -7.55 -16.42
CA THR A 54 -1.73 -6.81 -17.18
C THR A 54 -2.88 -6.32 -16.29
N GLU A 55 -3.33 -7.14 -15.33
CA GLU A 55 -4.44 -6.78 -14.44
C GLU A 55 -4.15 -5.55 -13.59
N LEU A 56 -2.91 -5.40 -13.09
CA LEU A 56 -2.51 -4.21 -12.33
C LEU A 56 -2.36 -2.98 -13.23
N ILE A 57 -1.89 -3.17 -14.46
CA ILE A 57 -1.79 -2.09 -15.46
C ILE A 57 -3.19 -1.58 -15.80
N MET A 58 -4.16 -2.47 -16.00
CA MET A 58 -5.55 -2.09 -16.28
C MET A 58 -6.19 -1.33 -15.12
N GLN A 59 -5.86 -1.68 -13.87
CA GLN A 59 -6.29 -0.90 -12.72
C GLN A 59 -5.64 0.48 -12.65
N GLU A 60 -4.37 0.59 -13.01
CA GLU A 60 -3.63 1.86 -12.96
C GLU A 60 -4.24 2.94 -13.86
N VAL A 61 -4.78 2.52 -15.02
CA VAL A 61 -5.38 3.40 -16.03
C VAL A 61 -6.91 3.45 -15.98
N SER A 62 -7.54 2.67 -15.08
CA SER A 62 -9.00 2.55 -15.02
C SER A 62 -9.67 3.88 -14.65
N GLN A 63 -10.79 4.14 -15.31
CA GLN A 63 -11.72 5.25 -15.00
C GLN A 63 -13.02 4.75 -14.35
N ASP A 64 -13.14 3.45 -14.09
CA ASP A 64 -14.30 2.92 -13.38
C ASP A 64 -14.22 3.33 -11.91
N ARG A 65 -15.33 3.86 -11.38
CA ARG A 65 -15.42 4.34 -9.98
C ARG A 65 -15.23 3.23 -8.96
N TRP A 66 -15.72 2.04 -9.27
CA TRP A 66 -15.72 0.89 -8.38
C TRP A 66 -15.03 -0.29 -9.05
N ILE A 67 -14.01 -0.82 -8.39
CA ILE A 67 -13.30 -2.02 -8.84
C ILE A 67 -13.58 -3.13 -7.85
N ASP A 68 -14.12 -4.25 -8.33
CA ASP A 68 -14.45 -5.40 -7.48
C ASP A 68 -13.20 -5.97 -6.81
N ILE A 69 -13.32 -6.26 -5.51
CA ILE A 69 -12.28 -6.94 -4.74
C ILE A 69 -12.47 -8.43 -4.96
N PRO A 70 -11.51 -9.14 -5.57
CA PRO A 70 -11.63 -10.58 -5.80
C PRO A 70 -11.88 -11.34 -4.49
N ASP A 71 -12.73 -12.37 -4.51
CA ASP A 71 -13.03 -13.17 -3.32
C ASP A 71 -11.78 -13.72 -2.62
N PRO A 72 -10.74 -14.23 -3.33
CA PRO A 72 -9.50 -14.65 -2.67
C PRO A 72 -8.80 -13.51 -1.91
N VAL A 73 -8.87 -12.28 -2.40
CA VAL A 73 -8.30 -11.10 -1.73
C VAL A 73 -9.13 -10.72 -0.51
N ARG A 74 -10.47 -10.71 -0.63
CA ARG A 74 -11.37 -10.46 0.51
C ARG A 74 -11.21 -11.49 1.61
N GLU A 75 -11.01 -12.76 1.23
CA GLU A 75 -10.76 -13.83 2.19
C GLU A 75 -9.46 -13.60 2.97
N MET A 76 -8.38 -13.19 2.29
CA MET A 76 -7.16 -12.80 3.00
C MET A 76 -7.37 -11.59 3.91
N TYR A 77 -8.17 -10.59 3.50
CA TYR A 77 -8.48 -9.45 4.37
C TYR A 77 -9.14 -9.86 5.69
N ARG A 78 -9.95 -10.94 5.73
CA ARG A 78 -10.58 -11.42 6.97
C ARG A 78 -9.58 -11.73 8.09
N MET A 79 -8.31 -11.96 7.78
CA MET A 79 -7.28 -12.20 8.80
C MET A 79 -7.02 -10.99 9.71
N TRP A 80 -7.33 -9.76 9.27
CA TRP A 80 -7.11 -8.56 10.10
C TRP A 80 -8.12 -7.42 9.89
N ARG A 81 -8.97 -7.50 8.86
CA ARG A 81 -9.98 -6.49 8.55
C ARG A 81 -11.38 -6.98 8.94
N PRO A 82 -12.30 -6.06 9.27
CA PRO A 82 -12.11 -4.60 9.35
C PRO A 82 -11.23 -4.15 10.53
N THR A 83 -10.51 -3.05 10.37
CA THR A 83 -9.66 -2.53 11.45
C THR A 83 -10.46 -1.64 12.40
N PRO A 84 -10.10 -1.54 13.69
CA PRO A 84 -10.91 -0.78 14.65
C PRO A 84 -10.80 0.74 14.42
N LEU A 85 -11.93 1.44 14.51
CA LEU A 85 -11.96 2.88 14.74
C LEU A 85 -12.05 3.13 16.26
N ILE A 86 -11.17 3.97 16.79
CA ILE A 86 -11.03 4.17 18.23
C ILE A 86 -11.13 5.65 18.58
N ARG A 87 -11.96 5.98 19.56
CA ARG A 87 -12.06 7.32 20.13
C ARG A 87 -10.98 7.55 21.19
N ALA A 88 -10.17 8.58 20.99
CA ALA A 88 -9.02 8.92 21.82
C ALA A 88 -9.40 9.81 23.02
N THR A 89 -10.35 9.39 23.86
CA THR A 89 -10.85 10.22 24.98
C THR A 89 -9.76 10.66 25.98
N GLY A 90 -8.67 9.90 26.09
CA GLY A 90 -7.51 10.28 26.90
C GLY A 90 -6.75 11.47 26.31
N LEU A 91 -6.58 11.50 24.98
CA LEU A 91 -5.99 12.62 24.26
C LEU A 91 -6.92 13.84 24.28
N GLU A 92 -8.22 13.63 24.06
CA GLU A 92 -9.24 14.69 24.17
C GLU A 92 -9.13 15.40 25.54
N LYS A 93 -9.09 14.62 26.64
CA LYS A 93 -8.92 15.13 28.00
C LYS A 93 -7.60 15.87 28.20
N ALA A 94 -6.48 15.32 27.70
CA ALA A 94 -5.16 15.93 27.84
C ALA A 94 -5.06 17.28 27.13
N LEU A 95 -5.77 17.45 26.01
CA LEU A 95 -5.81 18.69 25.23
C LEU A 95 -6.87 19.68 25.74
N GLY A 96 -7.81 19.25 26.60
CA GLY A 96 -8.96 20.07 27.00
C GLY A 96 -9.84 20.49 25.82
N THR A 97 -9.83 19.72 24.73
CA THR A 97 -10.53 20.10 23.49
C THR A 97 -11.99 19.68 23.51
N PRO A 98 -12.91 20.48 22.94
CA PRO A 98 -14.28 20.04 22.69
C PRO A 98 -14.38 19.07 21.49
N ALA A 99 -13.33 18.94 20.67
CA ALA A 99 -13.33 18.07 19.51
C ALA A 99 -13.34 16.59 19.92
N LYS A 100 -14.11 15.78 19.19
CA LYS A 100 -14.03 14.31 19.27
C LYS A 100 -12.87 13.84 18.38
N ILE A 101 -11.94 13.07 18.93
CA ILE A 101 -10.77 12.58 18.18
C ILE A 101 -10.91 11.08 17.97
N PHE A 102 -10.99 10.65 16.72
CA PHE A 102 -11.00 9.26 16.32
C PHE A 102 -9.73 8.91 15.53
N TYR A 103 -9.26 7.67 15.66
CA TYR A 103 -8.19 7.15 14.83
C TYR A 103 -8.54 5.75 14.32
N LYS A 104 -8.33 5.55 13.01
CA LYS A 104 -8.47 4.26 12.34
C LYS A 104 -7.17 3.48 12.49
N TYR A 105 -7.19 2.40 13.27
CA TYR A 105 -5.98 1.72 13.70
C TYR A 105 -5.57 0.60 12.74
N GLU A 106 -4.83 0.96 11.70
CA GLU A 106 -4.27 0.04 10.69
C GLU A 106 -3.09 -0.82 11.20
N GLY A 107 -2.74 -0.72 12.49
CA GLY A 107 -1.65 -1.46 13.10
C GLY A 107 -1.95 -2.92 13.43
N VAL A 108 -3.16 -3.42 13.14
CA VAL A 108 -3.62 -4.76 13.51
C VAL A 108 -3.21 -5.87 12.53
N SER A 109 -2.68 -5.51 11.36
CA SER A 109 -2.21 -6.52 10.39
C SER A 109 -0.97 -7.25 10.88
N ALA A 110 -0.66 -8.41 10.28
CA ALA A 110 0.51 -9.23 10.62
C ALA A 110 1.85 -8.45 10.59
N VAL A 111 1.92 -7.36 9.83
CA VAL A 111 3.12 -6.52 9.68
C VAL A 111 3.06 -5.18 10.43
N GLY A 112 1.95 -4.93 11.12
CA GLY A 112 1.70 -3.75 11.92
C GLY A 112 1.52 -2.46 11.11
N SER A 113 0.89 -2.54 9.92
CA SER A 113 0.60 -1.35 9.09
C SER A 113 -0.49 -1.61 8.04
N HIS A 114 -0.88 -0.57 7.31
CA HIS A 114 -1.83 -0.62 6.18
C HIS A 114 -1.28 -1.31 4.92
N LYS A 115 0.02 -1.58 4.84
CA LYS A 115 0.66 -2.05 3.60
C LYS A 115 0.13 -3.39 3.05
N PRO A 116 -0.31 -4.37 3.85
CA PRO A 116 -0.94 -5.59 3.34
C PRO A 116 -2.19 -5.33 2.50
N ASN A 117 -2.89 -4.20 2.71
CA ASN A 117 -4.07 -3.85 1.93
C ASN A 117 -3.77 -3.80 0.42
N THR A 118 -2.57 -3.37 0.00
CA THR A 118 -2.16 -3.43 -1.41
C THR A 118 -1.24 -4.61 -1.74
N ALA A 119 -0.45 -5.10 -0.77
CA ALA A 119 0.46 -6.22 -1.01
C ALA A 119 -0.29 -7.52 -1.37
N ILE A 120 -1.42 -7.79 -0.70
CA ILE A 120 -2.25 -8.97 -0.97
C ILE A 120 -2.84 -8.94 -2.40
N PRO A 121 -3.54 -7.87 -2.83
CA PRO A 121 -4.01 -7.76 -4.21
C PRO A 121 -2.87 -7.90 -5.22
N GLN A 122 -1.74 -7.21 -5.02
CA GLN A 122 -0.62 -7.28 -5.95
C GLN A 122 -0.04 -8.70 -6.06
N ALA A 123 0.11 -9.41 -4.95
CA ALA A 123 0.54 -10.81 -4.96
C ALA A 123 -0.50 -11.73 -5.62
N TYR A 124 -1.79 -11.51 -5.39
CA TYR A 124 -2.87 -12.25 -6.04
C TYR A 124 -2.87 -12.07 -7.57
N TYR A 125 -2.81 -10.84 -8.06
CA TYR A 125 -2.80 -10.58 -9.51
C TYR A 125 -1.55 -11.13 -10.19
N ASN A 126 -0.40 -11.06 -9.53
CA ASN A 126 0.82 -11.74 -10.00
C ASN A 126 0.67 -13.27 -10.02
N LYS A 127 -0.01 -13.85 -9.02
CA LYS A 127 -0.23 -15.30 -8.96
C LYS A 127 -1.03 -15.79 -10.17
N ILE A 128 -2.13 -15.11 -10.49
CA ILE A 128 -3.01 -15.52 -11.60
C ILE A 128 -2.36 -15.23 -12.96
N ALA A 129 -1.50 -14.21 -13.05
CA ALA A 129 -0.69 -13.92 -14.22
C ALA A 129 0.48 -14.91 -14.44
N GLY A 130 0.71 -15.83 -13.49
CA GLY A 130 1.75 -16.85 -13.60
C GLY A 130 3.15 -16.41 -13.16
N THR A 131 3.30 -15.20 -12.61
CA THR A 131 4.55 -14.67 -12.04
C THR A 131 5.13 -15.63 -11.00
N LYS A 132 6.44 -15.89 -11.07
CA LYS A 132 7.16 -16.79 -10.15
C LYS A 132 7.82 -16.05 -9.01
N ARG A 133 8.32 -14.84 -9.29
CA ARG A 133 9.00 -13.99 -8.32
C ARG A 133 8.48 -12.55 -8.38
N ILE A 134 8.33 -11.93 -7.22
CA ILE A 134 8.14 -10.49 -7.12
C ILE A 134 9.38 -9.89 -6.46
N VAL A 135 9.92 -8.86 -7.11
CA VAL A 135 11.03 -8.04 -6.61
C VAL A 135 10.53 -6.68 -6.15
N THR A 136 11.14 -6.13 -5.11
CA THR A 136 10.78 -4.81 -4.61
C THR A 136 11.91 -4.15 -3.84
N GLU A 137 11.78 -2.85 -3.56
CA GLU A 137 12.63 -2.11 -2.64
C GLU A 137 12.07 -2.09 -1.22
N THR A 138 12.90 -1.76 -0.24
CA THR A 138 12.39 -1.22 1.03
C THR A 138 13.41 -0.34 1.76
N GLY A 139 12.92 0.74 2.37
CA GLY A 139 13.73 1.54 3.31
C GLY A 139 13.74 0.90 4.70
N ALA A 140 12.81 1.33 5.55
CA ALA A 140 12.73 0.85 6.93
C ALA A 140 12.20 -0.59 7.08
N GLY A 141 11.66 -1.21 6.03
CA GLY A 141 11.27 -2.62 5.99
C GLY A 141 9.77 -2.92 6.09
N GLN A 142 8.91 -1.94 6.29
CA GLN A 142 7.45 -2.17 6.38
C GLN A 142 6.87 -2.71 5.07
N TRP A 143 7.33 -2.18 3.93
CA TRP A 143 6.83 -2.61 2.62
C TRP A 143 7.33 -4.00 2.26
N GLY A 144 8.64 -4.24 2.38
CA GLY A 144 9.20 -5.58 2.15
C GLY A 144 8.59 -6.64 3.08
N SER A 145 8.27 -6.28 4.34
CA SER A 145 7.55 -7.19 5.26
C SER A 145 6.14 -7.53 4.75
N ALA A 146 5.38 -6.53 4.30
CA ALA A 146 4.03 -6.73 3.78
C ALA A 146 4.03 -7.58 2.51
N LEU A 147 4.97 -7.32 1.61
CA LEU A 147 5.08 -8.05 0.36
C LEU A 147 5.59 -9.49 0.58
N SER A 148 6.58 -9.69 1.44
CA SER A 148 7.04 -11.05 1.80
C SER A 148 5.90 -11.87 2.40
N TYR A 149 5.14 -11.28 3.33
CA TYR A 149 3.95 -11.89 3.89
C TYR A 149 2.93 -12.27 2.81
N ALA A 150 2.61 -11.35 1.90
CA ALA A 150 1.63 -11.57 0.84
C ALA A 150 2.07 -12.65 -0.16
N CYS A 151 3.32 -12.59 -0.63
CA CYS A 151 3.88 -13.57 -1.58
C CYS A 151 3.84 -14.98 -1.01
N GLN A 152 4.15 -15.15 0.29
CA GLN A 152 4.06 -16.44 0.97
C GLN A 152 2.66 -17.04 0.94
N GLN A 153 1.60 -16.22 1.04
CA GLN A 153 0.21 -16.72 0.99
C GLN A 153 -0.14 -17.28 -0.39
N PHE A 154 0.48 -16.76 -1.45
CA PHE A 154 0.19 -17.17 -2.83
C PHE A 154 1.27 -18.08 -3.44
N GLY A 155 2.28 -18.46 -2.66
CA GLY A 155 3.40 -19.28 -3.13
C GLY A 155 4.18 -18.62 -4.26
N ILE A 156 4.46 -17.33 -4.11
CA ILE A 156 5.33 -16.54 -4.99
C ILE A 156 6.63 -16.25 -4.23
N GLU A 157 7.77 -16.27 -4.91
CA GLU A 157 9.03 -15.88 -4.29
C GLU A 157 9.07 -14.35 -4.10
N ALA A 158 9.39 -13.88 -2.89
CA ALA A 158 9.64 -12.46 -2.63
C ALA A 158 11.14 -12.18 -2.53
N LYS A 159 11.63 -11.22 -3.30
CA LYS A 159 13.00 -10.70 -3.20
C LYS A 159 12.99 -9.19 -2.92
N VAL A 160 13.67 -8.78 -1.86
CA VAL A 160 13.63 -7.42 -1.34
C VAL A 160 15.02 -6.79 -1.34
N TYR A 161 15.19 -5.70 -2.07
CA TYR A 161 16.35 -4.81 -1.97
C TYR A 161 16.12 -3.81 -0.84
N MET A 162 16.76 -4.01 0.30
CA MET A 162 16.64 -3.14 1.47
C MET A 162 17.81 -2.15 1.51
N VAL A 163 17.53 -0.86 1.70
CA VAL A 163 18.57 0.19 1.81
C VAL A 163 19.62 -0.23 2.86
N LYS A 164 20.90 -0.29 2.48
CA LYS A 164 21.99 -0.88 3.28
C LYS A 164 22.11 -0.30 4.69
N ALA A 165 21.99 1.02 4.84
CA ALA A 165 21.95 1.66 6.16
C ALA A 165 20.78 1.13 7.02
N SER A 166 19.59 0.99 6.44
CA SER A 166 18.42 0.45 7.16
C SER A 166 18.54 -1.05 7.40
N PHE A 167 19.13 -1.80 6.47
CA PHE A 167 19.40 -3.24 6.63
C PHE A 167 20.26 -3.51 7.87
N ASN A 168 21.27 -2.66 8.10
CA ASN A 168 22.17 -2.76 9.26
C ASN A 168 21.54 -2.24 10.55
N GLN A 169 20.86 -1.10 10.50
CA GLN A 169 20.30 -0.44 11.69
C GLN A 169 18.96 -1.03 12.17
N LYS A 170 18.21 -1.71 11.28
CA LYS A 170 16.85 -2.21 11.55
C LYS A 170 16.75 -3.73 11.31
N PRO A 171 17.58 -4.56 11.98
CA PRO A 171 17.67 -5.99 11.69
C PRO A 171 16.36 -6.74 11.92
N TYR A 172 15.51 -6.31 12.85
CA TYR A 172 14.25 -7.01 13.13
C TYR A 172 13.26 -6.98 11.97
N ARG A 173 13.26 -5.93 11.14
CA ARG A 173 12.41 -5.90 9.95
C ARG A 173 12.94 -6.85 8.87
N LYS A 174 14.26 -7.00 8.76
CA LYS A 174 14.88 -8.04 7.93
C LYS A 174 14.49 -9.44 8.43
N SER A 175 14.62 -9.72 9.72
CA SER A 175 14.20 -11.00 10.30
C SER A 175 12.73 -11.30 10.05
N MET A 176 11.86 -10.28 10.13
CA MET A 176 10.44 -10.42 9.83
C MET A 176 10.20 -10.81 8.36
N MET A 177 10.86 -10.15 7.41
CA MET A 177 10.80 -10.50 5.98
C MET A 177 11.23 -11.95 5.73
N GLN A 178 12.36 -12.35 6.31
CA GLN A 178 12.89 -13.72 6.21
C GLN A 178 11.97 -14.76 6.86
N THR A 179 11.33 -14.42 7.98
CA THR A 179 10.35 -15.30 8.65
C THR A 179 9.14 -15.55 7.77
N PHE A 180 8.73 -14.56 6.97
CA PHE A 180 7.68 -14.74 5.96
C PHE A 180 8.19 -15.36 4.65
N GLY A 181 9.42 -15.86 4.59
CA GLY A 181 9.96 -16.52 3.39
C GLY A 181 10.56 -15.59 2.34
N GLY A 182 10.64 -14.27 2.60
CA GLY A 182 11.28 -13.32 1.70
C GLY A 182 12.82 -13.36 1.77
N THR A 183 13.46 -13.20 0.63
CA THR A 183 14.93 -12.97 0.55
C THR A 183 15.21 -11.47 0.64
N VAL A 184 16.27 -11.08 1.34
CA VAL A 184 16.59 -9.66 1.58
C VAL A 184 18.05 -9.39 1.24
N THR A 185 18.28 -8.55 0.24
CA THR A 185 19.60 -8.10 -0.20
C THR A 185 19.81 -6.65 0.24
N ALA A 186 21.00 -6.32 0.75
CA ALA A 186 21.34 -4.95 1.11
C ALA A 186 21.72 -4.15 -0.14
N SER A 187 21.01 -3.04 -0.40
CA SER A 187 21.19 -2.17 -1.56
C SER A 187 22.02 -0.92 -1.23
N PRO A 188 23.05 -0.55 -2.02
CA PRO A 188 23.49 -1.16 -3.28
C PRO A 188 24.13 -2.53 -3.08
N SER A 189 23.86 -3.47 -4.00
CA SER A 189 24.40 -4.83 -4.03
C SER A 189 25.31 -5.09 -5.24
N GLU A 190 26.04 -6.20 -5.23
CA GLU A 190 26.83 -6.64 -6.39
C GLU A 190 26.01 -7.46 -7.40
N GLU A 191 24.73 -7.74 -7.09
CA GLU A 191 23.87 -8.62 -7.89
C GLU A 191 23.39 -7.97 -9.20
N THR A 192 23.40 -6.64 -9.27
CA THR A 192 22.86 -5.85 -10.40
C THR A 192 23.90 -4.87 -10.92
N GLU A 193 23.75 -4.42 -12.16
CA GLU A 193 24.61 -3.39 -12.74
C GLU A 193 24.39 -2.04 -12.06
N ALA A 194 23.14 -1.69 -11.76
CA ALA A 194 22.80 -0.50 -11.00
C ALA A 194 23.49 -0.48 -9.63
N GLY A 195 23.55 -1.61 -8.92
CA GLY A 195 24.24 -1.74 -7.66
C GLY A 195 25.76 -1.68 -7.79
N ARG A 196 26.35 -2.43 -8.74
CA ARG A 196 27.79 -2.44 -9.01
C ARG A 196 28.33 -1.06 -9.37
N SER A 197 27.64 -0.34 -10.26
CA SER A 197 28.04 1.02 -10.67
C SER A 197 28.12 1.99 -9.49
N ILE A 198 27.20 1.90 -8.52
CA ILE A 198 27.27 2.72 -7.31
C ILE A 198 28.45 2.31 -6.42
N LEU A 199 28.72 1.01 -6.28
CA LEU A 199 29.80 0.49 -5.45
C LEU A 199 31.19 0.77 -6.03
N GLU A 200 31.32 0.88 -7.35
CA GLU A 200 32.57 1.32 -8.00
C GLU A 200 32.92 2.76 -7.63
N GLY A 201 31.93 3.65 -7.56
CA GLY A 201 32.11 5.04 -7.16
C GLY A 201 32.25 5.25 -5.65
N ASP A 202 31.48 4.51 -4.85
CA ASP A 202 31.54 4.50 -3.38
C ASP A 202 31.28 3.09 -2.84
N PRO A 203 32.35 2.32 -2.55
CA PRO A 203 32.24 0.96 -2.01
C PRO A 203 31.51 0.89 -0.66
N ASN A 204 31.47 2.01 0.09
CA ASN A 204 30.83 2.11 1.40
C ASN A 204 29.47 2.79 1.35
N SER A 205 28.90 2.97 0.16
CA SER A 205 27.63 3.67 -0.03
C SER A 205 26.55 3.13 0.92
N PRO A 206 25.90 4.01 1.72
CA PRO A 206 24.85 3.61 2.65
C PRO A 206 23.55 3.20 1.93
N GLY A 207 23.49 3.43 0.62
CA GLY A 207 22.33 3.23 -0.22
C GLY A 207 21.25 4.29 -0.04
N SER A 208 20.28 4.24 -0.94
CA SER A 208 19.09 5.10 -0.92
C SER A 208 17.89 4.29 -1.43
N LEU A 209 16.68 4.78 -1.17
CA LEU A 209 15.48 4.15 -1.71
C LEU A 209 15.51 4.12 -3.24
N GLY A 210 16.01 5.18 -3.88
CA GLY A 210 16.15 5.25 -5.34
C GLY A 210 17.08 4.18 -5.90
N ILE A 211 18.22 3.92 -5.25
CA ILE A 211 19.15 2.86 -5.68
C ILE A 211 18.47 1.49 -5.55
N ALA A 212 17.79 1.22 -4.44
CA ALA A 212 17.07 -0.04 -4.24
C ALA A 212 15.92 -0.25 -5.24
N ILE A 213 15.25 0.84 -5.67
CA ILE A 213 14.27 0.79 -6.77
C ILE A 213 14.96 0.41 -8.07
N SER A 214 16.08 1.05 -8.41
CA SER A 214 16.82 0.76 -9.64
C SER A 214 17.24 -0.72 -9.72
N GLU A 215 17.76 -1.29 -8.62
CA GLU A 215 18.14 -2.72 -8.58
C GLU A 215 16.92 -3.64 -8.74
N ALA A 216 15.81 -3.33 -8.06
CA ALA A 216 14.59 -4.13 -8.17
C ALA A 216 13.97 -4.07 -9.59
N VAL A 217 13.95 -2.88 -10.19
CA VAL A 217 13.46 -2.65 -11.56
C VAL A 217 14.36 -3.35 -12.58
N GLU A 218 15.68 -3.31 -12.41
CA GLU A 218 16.63 -4.00 -13.29
C GLU A 218 16.35 -5.52 -13.32
N ILE A 219 16.20 -6.15 -12.15
CA ILE A 219 15.89 -7.58 -12.10
C ILE A 219 14.53 -7.89 -12.75
N ALA A 220 13.50 -7.09 -12.48
CA ALA A 220 12.18 -7.31 -13.10
C ALA A 220 12.23 -7.18 -14.63
N ALA A 221 12.92 -6.15 -15.14
CA ALA A 221 13.00 -5.90 -16.57
C ALA A 221 13.81 -6.95 -17.34
N GLN A 222 14.73 -7.66 -16.68
CA GLN A 222 15.58 -8.69 -17.30
C GLN A 222 14.98 -10.11 -17.26
N ASN A 223 13.87 -10.33 -16.54
CA ASN A 223 13.34 -11.68 -16.30
C ASN A 223 11.82 -11.73 -16.53
N ASP A 224 11.37 -12.46 -17.55
CA ASP A 224 9.94 -12.54 -17.92
C ASP A 224 9.04 -13.12 -16.82
N ASP A 225 9.59 -13.98 -15.96
CA ASP A 225 8.88 -14.64 -14.86
C ASP A 225 8.85 -13.83 -13.55
N THR A 226 9.48 -12.65 -13.56
CA THR A 226 9.67 -11.78 -12.39
C THR A 226 8.98 -10.44 -12.61
N LYS A 227 8.29 -9.94 -11.58
CA LYS A 227 7.62 -8.63 -11.64
C LYS A 227 8.03 -7.73 -10.49
N TYR A 228 7.96 -6.44 -10.74
CA TYR A 228 8.19 -5.42 -9.74
C TYR A 228 6.89 -5.08 -9.01
N SER A 229 6.97 -4.77 -7.72
CA SER A 229 5.82 -4.34 -6.93
C SER A 229 6.18 -3.10 -6.14
N LEU A 230 5.32 -2.08 -6.15
CA LEU A 230 5.53 -0.81 -5.46
C LEU A 230 4.49 -0.62 -4.36
N GLY A 231 4.93 -0.13 -3.20
CA GLY A 231 4.11 -0.02 -1.99
C GLY A 231 3.36 1.30 -1.79
N SER A 232 3.47 2.24 -2.74
CA SER A 232 2.84 3.58 -2.63
C SER A 232 2.69 4.25 -4.01
N VAL A 233 2.15 5.46 -4.02
CA VAL A 233 2.05 6.45 -5.12
C VAL A 233 1.19 6.08 -6.33
N LEU A 234 1.24 4.83 -6.80
CA LEU A 234 0.46 4.37 -7.97
C LEU A 234 -1.05 4.41 -7.68
N ASN A 235 -1.85 4.69 -8.71
CA ASN A 235 -3.30 4.82 -8.59
C ASN A 235 -3.92 3.55 -8.01
N HIS A 236 -3.56 2.37 -8.53
CA HIS A 236 -4.10 1.11 -8.01
C HIS A 236 -3.69 0.87 -6.55
N VAL A 237 -2.50 1.34 -6.13
CA VAL A 237 -2.05 1.24 -4.74
C VAL A 237 -2.91 2.10 -3.82
N LEU A 238 -3.21 3.34 -4.23
CA LEU A 238 -4.08 4.24 -3.48
C LEU A 238 -5.51 3.69 -3.44
N MET A 239 -6.01 3.17 -4.56
CA MET A 239 -7.31 2.50 -4.68
C MET A 239 -7.43 1.31 -3.73
N HIS A 240 -6.46 0.39 -3.68
CA HIS A 240 -6.47 -0.76 -2.77
C HIS A 240 -6.55 -0.35 -1.28
N GLN A 241 -6.05 0.83 -0.93
CA GLN A 241 -6.08 1.36 0.42
C GLN A 241 -7.43 1.95 0.82
N THR A 242 -8.36 2.16 -0.12
CA THR A 242 -9.66 2.79 0.17
C THR A 242 -10.57 1.96 1.08
N VAL A 243 -10.27 0.67 1.27
CA VAL A 243 -10.91 -0.16 2.31
C VAL A 243 -10.84 0.48 3.69
N ILE A 244 -9.79 1.28 3.95
CA ILE A 244 -9.62 2.01 5.21
C ILE A 244 -10.74 3.04 5.40
N GLY A 245 -10.94 3.92 4.43
CA GLY A 245 -11.95 4.99 4.49
C GLY A 245 -13.38 4.44 4.39
N GLN A 246 -13.61 3.41 3.56
CA GLN A 246 -14.92 2.78 3.42
C GLN A 246 -15.39 2.16 4.74
N GLU A 247 -14.50 1.46 5.46
CA GLU A 247 -14.82 0.96 6.80
C GLU A 247 -14.98 2.11 7.80
N ALA A 248 -14.16 3.16 7.70
CA ALA A 248 -14.23 4.30 8.61
C ALA A 248 -15.56 5.04 8.50
N ILE A 249 -16.16 5.15 7.30
CA ILE A 249 -17.49 5.75 7.10
C ILE A 249 -18.54 4.99 7.93
N LEU A 250 -18.64 3.67 7.77
CA LEU A 250 -19.59 2.85 8.54
C LEU A 250 -19.34 2.95 10.05
N GLN A 251 -18.08 3.01 10.48
CA GLN A 251 -17.73 3.13 11.90
C GLN A 251 -18.04 4.52 12.47
N MET A 252 -17.96 5.57 11.67
CA MET A 252 -18.37 6.92 12.06
C MET A 252 -19.89 7.00 12.20
N GLU A 253 -20.66 6.32 11.32
CA GLU A 253 -22.11 6.15 11.49
C GLU A 253 -22.45 5.43 12.80
N MET A 254 -21.73 4.35 13.15
CA MET A 254 -21.89 3.68 14.45
C MET A 254 -21.59 4.60 15.65
N ALA A 255 -20.71 5.60 15.45
CA ALA A 255 -20.35 6.59 16.45
C ALA A 255 -21.31 7.79 16.51
N ASP A 256 -22.35 7.81 15.67
CA ASP A 256 -23.27 8.94 15.48
C ASP A 256 -22.49 10.25 15.27
N ALA A 257 -21.54 10.17 14.34
CA ALA A 257 -20.61 11.25 14.03
C ALA A 257 -20.22 11.24 12.55
N TYR A 258 -19.78 12.40 12.04
CA TYR A 258 -19.14 12.53 10.74
C TYR A 258 -17.91 13.43 10.90
N PRO A 259 -16.77 13.13 10.26
CA PRO A 259 -15.55 13.89 10.50
C PRO A 259 -15.59 15.26 9.82
N ASP A 260 -15.29 16.32 10.59
CA ASP A 260 -15.02 17.65 10.03
C ASP A 260 -13.65 17.74 9.37
N ILE A 261 -12.69 16.97 9.90
CA ILE A 261 -11.29 16.97 9.45
C ILE A 261 -10.79 15.52 9.39
N VAL A 262 -10.25 15.13 8.25
CA VAL A 262 -9.53 13.85 8.06
C VAL A 262 -8.03 14.14 7.93
N ILE A 263 -7.23 13.50 8.77
CA ILE A 263 -5.77 13.71 8.84
C ILE A 263 -5.07 12.35 8.66
N GLY A 264 -3.97 12.33 7.92
CA GLY A 264 -3.11 11.16 7.73
C GLY A 264 -1.68 11.58 7.41
N CYS A 265 -0.71 10.71 7.69
CA CYS A 265 0.69 11.01 7.40
C CYS A 265 1.00 10.76 5.91
N ALA A 266 1.84 11.61 5.31
CA ALA A 266 2.25 11.47 3.93
C ALA A 266 3.73 11.03 3.85
N GLY A 267 3.94 9.72 3.68
CA GLY A 267 5.15 9.21 3.04
C GLY A 267 5.00 9.38 1.52
N GLY A 268 4.71 8.28 0.81
CA GLY A 268 4.20 8.36 -0.56
C GLY A 268 2.66 8.51 -0.65
N GLY A 269 1.99 8.93 0.42
CA GLY A 269 0.55 9.27 0.43
C GLY A 269 -0.47 8.12 0.49
N SER A 270 -0.10 6.84 0.33
CA SER A 270 -1.09 5.76 0.17
C SER A 270 -2.05 5.54 1.36
N ASN A 271 -1.59 5.70 2.60
CA ASN A 271 -2.47 5.61 3.78
C ASN A 271 -3.41 6.81 3.88
N LEU A 272 -2.90 8.01 3.59
CA LEU A 272 -3.68 9.25 3.60
C LEU A 272 -4.78 9.19 2.54
N ALA A 273 -4.44 8.77 1.33
CA ALA A 273 -5.41 8.50 0.27
C ALA A 273 -6.43 7.45 0.71
N GLY A 274 -5.98 6.32 1.26
CA GLY A 274 -6.86 5.24 1.70
C GLY A 274 -7.90 5.66 2.73
N ILE A 275 -7.52 6.48 3.72
CA ILE A 275 -8.49 7.02 4.68
C ILE A 275 -9.35 8.14 4.08
N SER A 276 -8.79 9.03 3.26
CA SER A 276 -9.48 10.27 2.85
C SER A 276 -10.31 10.15 1.57
N PHE A 277 -9.92 9.33 0.60
CA PHE A 277 -10.57 9.28 -0.72
C PHE A 277 -12.07 8.95 -0.64
N PRO A 278 -12.52 7.96 0.18
CA PRO A 278 -13.94 7.72 0.36
C PRO A 278 -14.72 8.91 0.92
N PHE A 279 -14.15 9.70 1.85
CA PHE A 279 -14.78 10.93 2.34
C PHE A 279 -14.73 12.08 1.31
N ILE A 280 -13.70 12.12 0.46
CA ILE A 280 -13.63 13.08 -0.65
C ILE A 280 -14.73 12.77 -1.67
N ALA A 281 -15.03 11.50 -1.93
CA ALA A 281 -16.13 11.09 -2.80
C ALA A 281 -17.47 11.69 -2.33
N ASP A 282 -17.75 11.60 -1.03
CA ASP A 282 -18.93 12.19 -0.42
C ASP A 282 -19.01 13.71 -0.65
N LYS A 283 -17.88 14.40 -0.48
CA LYS A 283 -17.79 15.85 -0.72
C LYS A 283 -17.98 16.22 -2.19
N LEU A 284 -17.39 15.45 -3.11
CA LEU A 284 -17.53 15.65 -4.56
C LEU A 284 -18.97 15.37 -5.02
N ALA A 285 -19.67 14.45 -4.36
CA ALA A 285 -21.09 14.18 -4.54
C ALA A 285 -22.01 15.23 -3.88
N GLY A 286 -21.46 16.26 -3.25
CA GLY A 286 -22.21 17.36 -2.64
C GLY A 286 -22.80 17.04 -1.26
N LYS A 287 -22.39 15.95 -0.59
CA LYS A 287 -22.76 15.73 0.80
C LYS A 287 -22.07 16.76 1.69
N THR A 288 -22.84 17.35 2.60
CA THR A 288 -22.36 18.27 3.63
C THR A 288 -22.63 17.69 5.00
N ASN A 289 -21.74 17.97 5.96
CA ASN A 289 -21.91 17.62 7.38
C ASN A 289 -23.15 18.25 7.99
#